data_AF-A0A414AY76-F1
#
_entry.id   AF-A0A414AY76-F1
#
_cell.length_a   1.000
_cell.length_b   1.000
_cell.length_c   1.000
_cell.angle_alpha   90.00
_cell.angle_beta   90.00
_cell.angle_gamma   90.00
#
_symmetry.space_group_name_H-M   'P 1'
#
loop_
_entity.id
_entity.type
_entity.pdbx_description
1 polymer ?
#
loop_
_entity_poly.entity_id
_entity_poly.type
_entity_poly.pdbx_seq_one_letter_code
_entity_poly.pdbx_strand_id
1 'polypeptide(L)'
;MTYYEKIVTAIKTREVLEMPLLSLGLILKTGGIEAAGYLGMCSDRIAEAELIDGEDVRIDFINFPDLLLSADGVRTCRGILENYVSDDIISDAFEALCHEESIRAEISMFSGTLRELGTAGLVKMYARCKDNQIRKLIAAEAYHRSILSSIIRRLRSLFYDVLVHVKYHRLISVVDMAVKNIRSETK
;
A
#
# COMPACT_ATOMS: atom_id res chain seq x y z
N MET A 1 -10.17 -9.95 -0.11
CA MET A 1 -9.85 -8.52 -0.07
C MET A 1 -10.32 -7.89 -1.37
N THR A 2 -11.16 -6.87 -1.32
CA THR A 2 -11.74 -6.21 -2.51
C THR A 2 -10.71 -5.29 -3.20
N TYR A 3 -10.90 -4.98 -4.48
CA TYR A 3 -10.04 -4.08 -5.25
C TYR A 3 -9.86 -2.70 -4.55
N TYR A 4 -10.95 -2.17 -4.00
CA TYR A 4 -10.95 -0.92 -3.23
C TYR A 4 -10.06 -1.00 -1.98
N GLU A 5 -10.09 -2.10 -1.23
CA GLU A 5 -9.25 -2.30 -0.05
C GLU A 5 -7.76 -2.36 -0.42
N LYS A 6 -7.42 -3.00 -1.54
CA LYS A 6 -6.03 -3.04 -2.06
C LYS A 6 -5.51 -1.63 -2.36
N ILE A 7 -6.31 -0.79 -3.03
CA ILE A 7 -5.92 0.60 -3.33
C ILE A 7 -5.76 1.42 -2.06
N VAL A 8 -6.73 1.35 -1.13
CA VAL A 8 -6.64 2.11 0.12
C VAL A 8 -5.41 1.69 0.93
N THR A 9 -5.06 0.40 0.90
CA THR A 9 -3.86 -0.11 1.57
C THR A 9 -2.60 0.43 0.91
N ALA A 10 -2.50 0.40 -0.42
CA ALA A 10 -1.37 0.99 -1.15
C ALA A 10 -1.22 2.51 -0.91
N ILE A 11 -2.34 3.24 -0.79
CA ILE A 11 -2.34 4.66 -0.41
C ILE A 11 -1.80 4.85 1.02
N LYS A 12 -2.21 3.99 1.95
CA LYS A 12 -1.81 4.04 3.37
C LYS A 12 -0.34 3.73 3.58
N THR A 13 0.14 2.62 3.04
CA THR A 13 1.52 2.13 3.28
C THR A 13 2.55 2.96 2.53
N ARG A 14 2.13 3.66 1.46
CA ARG A 14 3.01 4.43 0.57
C ARG A 14 4.07 3.56 -0.12
N GLU A 15 3.90 2.26 -0.10
CA GLU A 15 4.80 1.28 -0.72
C GLU A 15 4.27 0.88 -2.10
N VAL A 16 5.15 0.29 -2.90
CA VAL A 16 4.75 -0.42 -4.13
C VAL A 16 4.22 -1.78 -3.69
N LEU A 17 3.10 -2.22 -4.28
CA LEU A 17 2.59 -3.55 -3.97
C LEU A 17 3.59 -4.58 -4.49
N GLU A 18 4.06 -5.47 -3.62
CA GLU A 18 4.98 -6.54 -4.00
C GLU A 18 4.36 -7.45 -5.07
N MET A 19 5.24 -8.07 -5.86
CA MET A 19 4.89 -9.06 -6.87
C MET A 19 4.06 -10.18 -6.22
N PRO A 20 2.94 -10.61 -6.85
CA PRO A 20 2.19 -11.72 -6.32
C PRO A 20 2.99 -13.01 -6.43
N LEU A 21 2.99 -13.79 -5.36
CA LEU A 21 3.63 -15.10 -5.30
C LEU A 21 2.60 -16.15 -4.91
N LEU A 22 2.73 -17.34 -5.49
CA LEU A 22 1.88 -18.49 -5.24
C LEU A 22 2.71 -19.64 -4.65
N SER A 23 2.17 -20.28 -3.61
CA SER A 23 2.78 -21.46 -2.99
C SER A 23 2.77 -22.65 -3.96
N LEU A 24 3.91 -23.32 -4.09
CA LEU A 24 4.04 -24.59 -4.81
C LEU A 24 3.09 -25.64 -4.23
N GLY A 25 3.03 -25.73 -2.90
CA GLY A 25 2.10 -26.60 -2.20
C GLY A 25 0.65 -26.35 -2.57
N LEU A 26 0.26 -25.09 -2.80
CA LEU A 26 -1.09 -24.74 -3.24
C LEU A 26 -1.35 -25.15 -4.69
N ILE A 27 -0.38 -24.97 -5.59
CA ILE A 27 -0.47 -25.44 -6.97
C ILE A 27 -0.68 -26.97 -6.98
N LEU A 28 0.17 -27.70 -6.25
CA LEU A 28 0.08 -29.15 -6.13
C LEU A 28 -1.24 -29.61 -5.51
N LYS A 29 -1.72 -28.92 -4.48
CA LYS A 29 -3.00 -29.22 -3.83
C LYS A 29 -4.19 -29.08 -4.76
N THR A 30 -4.12 -28.17 -5.73
CA THR A 30 -5.15 -28.03 -6.78
C THR A 30 -5.23 -29.30 -7.65
N GLY A 31 -4.12 -30.02 -7.83
CA GLY A 31 -4.08 -31.33 -8.48
C GLY A 31 -4.56 -32.51 -7.63
N GLY A 32 -4.97 -32.26 -6.39
CA GLY A 32 -5.51 -33.26 -5.48
C GLY A 32 -4.54 -33.72 -4.39
N ILE A 33 -5.01 -34.66 -3.56
CA ILE A 33 -4.30 -35.11 -2.36
C ILE A 33 -2.98 -35.81 -2.71
N GLU A 34 -2.97 -36.58 -3.80
CA GLU A 34 -1.76 -37.27 -4.26
C GLU A 34 -0.68 -36.28 -4.68
N ALA A 35 -1.04 -35.31 -5.53
CA ALA A 35 -0.16 -34.24 -5.96
C ALA A 35 0.40 -33.42 -4.79
N ALA A 36 -0.45 -33.08 -3.80
CA ALA A 36 -0.02 -32.40 -2.58
C ALA A 36 1.04 -33.18 -1.78
N GLY A 37 0.98 -34.51 -1.81
CA GLY A 37 1.96 -35.38 -1.16
C GLY A 37 3.37 -35.30 -1.75
N TYR A 38 3.49 -34.79 -2.99
CA TYR A 38 4.78 -34.67 -3.68
C TYR A 38 5.49 -33.33 -3.44
N LEU A 39 5.01 -32.47 -2.54
CA LEU A 39 5.62 -31.15 -2.30
C LEU A 39 7.13 -31.21 -2.09
N GLY A 40 7.60 -32.10 -1.21
CA GLY A 40 9.04 -32.27 -0.95
C GLY A 40 9.81 -32.65 -2.22
N MET A 41 9.36 -33.69 -2.93
CA MET A 41 10.02 -34.17 -4.14
C MET A 41 10.01 -33.12 -5.27
N CYS A 42 8.90 -32.40 -5.43
CA CYS A 42 8.79 -31.35 -6.44
C CYS A 42 9.73 -30.18 -6.12
N SER A 43 9.75 -29.75 -4.86
CA SER A 43 10.67 -28.71 -4.36
C SER A 43 12.13 -29.10 -4.53
N ASP A 44 12.49 -30.35 -4.17
CA ASP A 44 13.83 -30.89 -4.35
C ASP A 44 14.25 -30.89 -5.83
N ARG A 45 13.38 -31.32 -6.75
CA ARG A 45 13.70 -31.29 -8.19
C ARG A 45 13.87 -29.88 -8.74
N ILE A 46 13.09 -28.91 -8.25
CA ILE A 46 13.25 -27.50 -8.62
C ILE A 46 14.60 -26.97 -8.12
N ALA A 47 15.00 -27.35 -6.91
CA ALA A 47 16.30 -27.00 -6.35
C ALA A 47 17.46 -27.67 -7.12
N GLU A 48 17.34 -28.96 -7.43
CA GLU A 48 18.32 -29.73 -8.22
C GLU A 48 18.49 -29.19 -9.64
N ALA A 49 17.42 -28.63 -10.22
CA ALA A 49 17.46 -27.97 -11.52
C ALA A 49 18.01 -26.53 -11.45
N GLU A 50 18.48 -26.08 -10.28
CA GLU A 50 19.03 -24.73 -10.03
C GLU A 50 18.06 -23.59 -10.42
N LEU A 51 16.76 -23.83 -10.27
CA LEU A 51 15.73 -22.85 -10.66
C LEU A 51 15.38 -21.85 -9.55
N ILE A 52 15.95 -21.98 -8.35
CA ILE A 52 15.73 -21.06 -7.23
C ILE A 52 16.64 -19.83 -7.41
N ASP A 53 16.05 -18.72 -7.85
CA ASP A 53 16.76 -17.47 -8.14
C ASP A 53 16.57 -16.38 -7.07
N GLY A 54 15.64 -16.59 -6.13
CA GLY A 54 15.30 -15.60 -5.10
C GLY A 54 14.44 -14.44 -5.59
N GLU A 55 14.06 -14.41 -6.87
CA GLU A 55 13.20 -13.40 -7.49
C GLU A 55 11.87 -14.00 -7.94
N ASP A 56 11.89 -14.93 -8.88
CA ASP A 56 10.70 -15.57 -9.43
C ASP A 56 10.39 -16.92 -8.77
N VAL A 57 11.42 -17.57 -8.21
CA VAL A 57 11.30 -18.79 -7.42
C VAL A 57 12.06 -18.62 -6.12
N ARG A 58 11.33 -18.64 -5.01
CA ARG A 58 11.88 -18.37 -3.67
C ARG A 58 11.52 -19.46 -2.69
N ILE A 59 12.39 -19.67 -1.69
CA ILE A 59 12.09 -20.57 -0.58
C ILE A 59 11.09 -19.89 0.37
N ASP A 60 10.00 -20.57 0.69
CA ASP A 60 9.16 -20.19 1.81
C ASP A 60 9.79 -20.69 3.12
N PHE A 61 10.60 -19.86 3.76
CA PHE A 61 11.23 -20.20 5.04
C PHE A 61 10.22 -20.43 6.17
N ILE A 62 8.99 -19.93 6.05
CA ILE A 62 7.95 -20.13 7.05
C ILE A 62 7.32 -21.52 6.89
N ASN A 63 7.12 -21.97 5.65
CA ASN A 63 6.41 -23.21 5.32
C ASN A 63 7.33 -24.26 4.65
N PHE A 64 8.60 -24.32 5.03
CA PHE A 64 9.57 -25.26 4.46
C PHE A 64 9.04 -26.72 4.44
N PRO A 65 9.14 -27.46 3.32
CA PRO A 65 9.97 -27.23 2.13
C PRO A 65 9.27 -26.47 0.97
N ASP A 66 8.23 -25.69 1.26
CA ASP A 66 7.45 -25.00 0.21
C ASP A 66 8.27 -23.92 -0.52
N LEU A 67 7.86 -23.64 -1.77
CA LEU A 67 8.42 -22.60 -2.63
C LEU A 67 7.33 -21.60 -3.00
N LEU A 68 7.74 -20.36 -3.22
CA LEU A 68 6.89 -19.27 -3.70
C LEU A 68 7.27 -18.93 -5.14
N LEU A 69 6.29 -18.98 -6.03
CA LEU A 69 6.48 -18.77 -7.47
C LEU A 69 5.74 -17.52 -7.95
N SER A 70 6.42 -16.69 -8.72
CA SER A 70 5.80 -15.65 -9.56
C SER A 70 5.19 -16.28 -10.83
N ALA A 71 4.57 -15.48 -11.68
CA ALA A 71 4.10 -15.96 -12.99
C ALA A 71 5.27 -16.52 -13.83
N ASP A 72 6.39 -15.80 -13.88
CA ASP A 72 7.59 -16.28 -14.57
C ASP A 72 8.22 -17.48 -13.86
N GLY A 73 8.12 -17.57 -12.53
CA GLY A 73 8.53 -18.74 -11.77
C GLY A 73 7.73 -19.99 -12.15
N VAL A 74 6.41 -19.87 -12.26
CA VAL A 74 5.54 -20.97 -12.73
C VAL A 74 5.92 -21.40 -14.14
N ARG A 75 6.15 -20.44 -15.05
CA ARG A 75 6.56 -20.73 -16.43
C ARG A 75 7.91 -21.44 -16.49
N THR A 76 8.86 -21.00 -15.68
CA THR A 76 10.22 -21.57 -15.61
C THR A 76 10.21 -22.98 -15.02
N CYS A 77 9.39 -23.22 -13.99
CA CYS A 77 9.24 -24.53 -13.35
C CYS A 77 8.30 -25.49 -14.09
N ARG A 78 7.66 -25.07 -15.19
CA ARG A 78 6.61 -25.84 -15.90
C ARG A 78 7.01 -27.28 -16.20
N GLY A 79 8.18 -27.52 -16.77
CA GLY A 79 8.62 -28.88 -17.14
C GLY A 79 8.78 -29.82 -15.94
N ILE A 80 9.01 -29.28 -14.73
CA ILE A 80 9.00 -30.08 -13.49
C ILE A 80 7.56 -30.27 -13.01
N LEU A 81 6.77 -29.20 -12.97
CA LEU A 81 5.38 -29.19 -12.50
C LEU A 81 4.48 -30.17 -13.30
N GLU A 82 4.70 -30.29 -14.61
CA GLU A 82 3.96 -31.20 -15.50
C GLU A 82 4.09 -32.68 -15.10
N ASN A 83 5.08 -33.04 -14.28
CA ASN A 83 5.20 -34.41 -13.74
C ASN A 83 4.28 -34.68 -12.54
N TYR A 84 3.68 -33.64 -11.96
CA TYR A 84 2.94 -33.70 -10.70
C TYR A 84 1.50 -33.22 -10.81
N VAL A 85 1.25 -32.25 -11.69
CA VAL A 85 -0.06 -31.68 -11.96
C VAL A 85 -0.28 -31.55 -13.46
N SER A 86 -1.54 -31.49 -13.87
CA SER A 86 -1.93 -31.35 -15.25
C SER A 86 -1.70 -29.93 -15.77
N ASP A 87 -1.56 -29.81 -17.09
CA ASP A 87 -1.21 -28.56 -17.77
C ASP A 87 -2.24 -27.44 -17.56
N ASP A 88 -3.52 -27.79 -17.41
CA ASP A 88 -4.60 -26.87 -17.08
C ASP A 88 -4.38 -26.21 -15.71
N ILE A 89 -3.93 -26.97 -14.70
CA ILE A 89 -3.65 -26.42 -13.36
C ILE A 89 -2.48 -25.44 -13.40
N ILE A 90 -1.43 -25.77 -14.17
CA ILE A 90 -0.26 -24.90 -14.33
C ILE A 90 -0.67 -23.62 -15.06
N SER A 91 -1.48 -23.76 -16.12
CA SER A 91 -1.98 -22.63 -16.90
C SER A 91 -2.90 -21.73 -16.07
N ASP A 92 -3.82 -22.30 -15.30
CA ASP A 92 -4.70 -21.56 -14.39
C ASP A 92 -3.90 -20.81 -13.32
N ALA A 93 -2.87 -21.44 -12.75
CA ALA A 93 -1.99 -20.80 -11.79
C ALA A 93 -1.22 -19.62 -12.40
N PHE A 94 -0.70 -19.79 -13.62
CA PHE A 94 -0.02 -18.74 -14.37
C PHE A 94 -0.96 -17.58 -14.69
N GLU A 95 -2.14 -17.86 -15.25
CA GLU A 95 -3.13 -16.84 -15.61
C GLU A 95 -3.62 -16.06 -14.37
N ALA A 96 -3.86 -16.75 -13.26
CA ALA A 96 -4.24 -16.12 -12.00
C ALA A 96 -3.17 -15.14 -11.49
N LEU A 97 -1.88 -15.52 -11.58
CA LEU A 97 -0.76 -14.67 -11.19
C LEU A 97 -0.63 -13.47 -12.12
N CYS A 98 -0.68 -13.66 -13.45
CA CYS A 98 -0.65 -12.55 -14.41
C CYS A 98 -1.80 -11.56 -14.20
N HIS A 99 -3.00 -12.07 -13.90
CA HIS A 99 -4.16 -11.22 -13.62
C HIS A 99 -3.97 -10.39 -12.35
N GLU A 100 -3.49 -11.02 -11.28
CA GLU A 100 -3.20 -10.33 -10.01
C GLU A 100 -2.06 -9.32 -10.16
N GLU A 101 -1.04 -9.61 -10.96
CA GLU A 101 0.07 -8.71 -11.27
C GLU A 101 -0.42 -7.48 -12.03
N SER A 102 -1.25 -7.66 -13.06
CA SER A 102 -1.89 -6.56 -13.80
C SER A 102 -2.67 -5.64 -12.87
N ILE A 103 -3.49 -6.22 -11.97
CA ILE A 103 -4.23 -5.45 -10.96
C ILE A 103 -3.28 -4.65 -10.06
N ARG A 104 -2.20 -5.27 -9.58
CA ARG A 104 -1.23 -4.60 -8.71
C ARG A 104 -0.45 -3.50 -9.41
N ALA A 105 -0.11 -3.68 -10.69
CA ALA A 105 0.52 -2.67 -11.53
C ALA A 105 -0.41 -1.45 -11.71
N GLU A 106 -1.69 -1.68 -12.02
CA GLU A 106 -2.69 -0.60 -12.10
C GLU A 106 -2.81 0.17 -10.80
N ILE A 107 -2.91 -0.52 -9.67
CA ILE A 107 -3.02 0.11 -8.35
C ILE A 107 -1.75 0.92 -8.03
N SER A 108 -0.57 0.38 -8.36
CA SER A 108 0.71 1.06 -8.14
C SER A 108 0.83 2.31 -9.01
N MET A 109 0.43 2.24 -10.28
CA MET A 109 0.39 3.40 -11.19
C MET A 109 -0.60 4.47 -10.71
N PHE A 110 -1.81 4.06 -10.31
CA PHE A 110 -2.84 4.97 -9.82
C PHE A 110 -2.41 5.67 -8.52
N SER A 111 -1.93 4.90 -7.54
CA SER A 111 -1.43 5.46 -6.28
C SER A 111 -0.19 6.34 -6.50
N GLY A 112 0.71 5.97 -7.42
CA GLY A 112 1.84 6.80 -7.85
C GLY A 112 1.38 8.15 -8.42
N THR A 113 0.43 8.13 -9.35
CA THR A 113 -0.16 9.36 -9.94
C THR A 113 -0.76 10.26 -8.85
N LEU A 114 -1.51 9.68 -7.90
CA LEU A 114 -2.07 10.43 -6.78
C LEU A 114 -0.98 11.05 -5.89
N ARG A 115 0.11 10.32 -5.66
CA ARG A 115 1.28 10.79 -4.88
C ARG A 115 2.09 11.86 -5.61
N GLU A 116 2.03 11.96 -6.93
CA GLU A 116 2.69 13.01 -7.71
C GLU A 116 1.88 14.31 -7.75
N LEU A 117 0.55 14.22 -7.77
CA LEU A 117 -0.31 15.40 -7.80
C LEU A 117 -0.11 16.26 -6.55
N GLY A 118 0.24 17.55 -6.67
CA GLY A 118 0.27 18.44 -5.50
C GLY A 118 -1.11 18.58 -4.81
N THR A 119 -1.16 19.18 -3.62
CA THR A 119 -2.42 19.41 -2.88
C THR A 119 -3.48 20.15 -3.70
N ALA A 120 -3.07 21.16 -4.48
CA ALA A 120 -3.95 21.86 -5.42
C ALA A 120 -4.48 20.94 -6.54
N GLY A 121 -3.66 20.00 -7.00
CA GLY A 121 -4.03 18.97 -7.99
C GLY A 121 -5.07 18.00 -7.43
N LEU A 122 -4.88 17.53 -6.20
CA LEU A 122 -5.86 16.67 -5.51
C LEU A 122 -7.21 17.36 -5.33
N VAL A 123 -7.23 18.62 -4.87
CA VAL A 123 -8.48 19.39 -4.69
C VAL A 123 -9.18 19.62 -6.04
N LYS A 124 -8.43 19.96 -7.08
CA LYS A 124 -8.97 20.13 -8.44
C LYS A 124 -9.54 18.83 -8.98
N MET A 125 -8.87 17.69 -8.77
CA MET A 125 -9.41 16.38 -9.15
C MET A 125 -10.66 16.03 -8.36
N TYR A 126 -10.68 16.26 -7.05
CA TYR A 126 -11.86 16.01 -6.21
C TYR A 126 -13.08 16.78 -6.70
N ALA A 127 -12.91 18.06 -7.06
CA ALA A 127 -13.98 18.91 -7.58
C ALA A 127 -14.48 18.50 -8.97
N ARG A 128 -13.58 18.02 -9.84
CA ARG A 128 -13.92 17.62 -11.23
C ARG A 128 -14.47 16.21 -11.36
N CYS A 129 -14.01 15.29 -10.53
CA CYS A 129 -14.41 13.90 -10.60
C CYS A 129 -15.87 13.77 -10.16
N LYS A 130 -16.73 13.11 -10.94
CA LYS A 130 -18.13 12.84 -10.56
C LYS A 130 -18.29 11.47 -9.89
N ASP A 131 -17.30 10.60 -10.02
CA ASP A 131 -17.30 9.27 -9.43
C ASP A 131 -17.06 9.34 -7.92
N ASN A 132 -17.99 8.76 -7.15
CA ASN A 132 -17.93 8.76 -5.70
C ASN A 132 -16.81 7.87 -5.15
N GLN A 133 -16.45 6.77 -5.82
CA GLN A 133 -15.37 5.88 -5.39
C GLN A 133 -14.01 6.57 -5.55
N ILE A 134 -13.77 7.17 -6.71
CA ILE A 134 -12.52 7.91 -6.97
C ILE A 134 -12.39 9.11 -6.01
N ARG A 135 -13.48 9.83 -5.72
CA ARG A 135 -13.47 10.90 -4.71
C ARG A 135 -13.06 10.40 -3.32
N LYS A 136 -13.54 9.22 -2.89
CA LYS A 136 -13.14 8.63 -1.61
C LYS A 136 -11.65 8.30 -1.58
N LEU A 137 -11.11 7.78 -2.67
CA LEU A 137 -9.66 7.49 -2.80
C LEU A 137 -8.81 8.77 -2.78
N ILE A 138 -9.22 9.81 -3.50
CA ILE A 138 -8.56 11.13 -3.46
C ILE A 138 -8.60 11.72 -2.04
N ALA A 139 -9.74 11.62 -1.36
CA ALA A 139 -9.89 12.09 0.02
C ALA A 139 -9.01 11.29 0.99
N ALA A 140 -8.89 9.97 0.79
CA ALA A 140 -8.00 9.12 1.57
C ALA A 140 -6.53 9.51 1.35
N GLU A 141 -6.09 9.71 0.10
CA GLU A 141 -4.74 10.20 -0.20
C GLU A 141 -4.49 11.58 0.45
N ALA A 142 -5.43 12.52 0.32
CA ALA A 142 -5.31 13.85 0.93
C ALA A 142 -5.23 13.79 2.46
N TYR A 143 -5.99 12.88 3.09
CA TYR A 143 -5.95 12.63 4.52
C TYR A 143 -4.61 12.03 4.97
N HIS A 144 -4.09 11.05 4.23
CA HIS A 144 -2.81 10.42 4.54
C HIS A 144 -1.60 11.32 4.23
N ARG A 145 -1.69 12.24 3.27
CA ARG A 145 -0.67 13.25 2.98
C ARG A 145 -0.56 14.38 4.00
N SER A 146 -1.54 14.51 4.88
CA SER A 146 -1.85 15.78 5.50
C SER A 146 -0.92 16.11 6.68
N ILE A 147 -0.16 17.22 6.76
CA ILE A 147 -0.21 18.56 6.13
C ILE A 147 -1.56 19.30 6.34
N LEU A 148 -2.73 18.66 6.15
CA LEU A 148 -4.01 19.20 6.65
C LEU A 148 -4.07 19.15 8.17
N SER A 149 -3.43 18.19 8.84
CA SER A 149 -3.23 18.24 10.29
C SER A 149 -2.46 19.50 10.72
N SER A 150 -1.47 19.91 9.94
CA SER A 150 -0.67 21.13 10.15
C SER A 150 -1.49 22.39 9.86
N ILE A 151 -2.28 22.39 8.78
CA ILE A 151 -3.18 23.50 8.41
C ILE A 151 -4.33 23.63 9.42
N ILE A 152 -4.93 22.52 9.87
CA ILE A 152 -5.98 22.46 10.89
C ILE A 152 -5.43 22.83 12.27
N ARG A 153 -4.20 22.43 12.63
CA ARG A 153 -3.52 22.92 13.85
C ARG A 153 -3.30 24.42 13.80
N ARG A 154 -2.87 24.99 12.66
CA ARG A 154 -2.74 26.45 12.48
C ARG A 154 -4.08 27.17 12.55
N LEU A 155 -5.13 26.61 11.94
CA LEU A 155 -6.49 27.19 12.01
C LEU A 155 -7.05 27.13 13.43
N ARG A 156 -6.85 26.02 14.16
CA ARG A 156 -7.22 25.91 15.58
C ARG A 156 -6.41 26.88 16.44
N SER A 157 -5.09 26.99 16.26
CA SER A 157 -4.28 27.92 17.06
C SER A 157 -4.70 29.37 16.83
N LEU A 158 -4.95 29.76 15.58
CA LEU A 158 -5.48 31.09 15.25
C LEU A 158 -6.85 31.33 15.90
N PHE A 159 -7.73 30.34 15.92
CA PHE A 159 -9.03 30.45 16.61
C PHE A 159 -8.87 30.58 18.13
N TYR A 160 -8.03 29.76 18.76
CA TYR A 160 -7.76 29.84 20.19
C TYR A 160 -7.13 31.17 20.59
N ASP A 161 -6.17 31.68 19.81
CA ASP A 161 -5.53 32.98 20.06
C ASP A 161 -6.56 34.12 20.01
N VAL A 162 -7.41 34.16 18.98
CA VAL A 162 -8.48 35.17 18.86
C VAL A 162 -9.46 35.06 20.02
N LEU A 163 -9.87 33.85 20.40
CA LEU A 163 -10.85 33.63 21.47
C LEU A 163 -10.29 34.01 22.85
N VAL A 164 -9.02 33.70 23.11
CA VAL A 164 -8.30 34.13 24.32
C VAL A 164 -8.12 35.64 24.33
N HIS A 165 -7.75 36.26 23.20
CA HIS A 165 -7.62 37.71 23.11
C HIS A 165 -8.95 38.43 23.39
N VAL A 166 -10.06 37.93 22.86
CA VAL A 166 -11.39 38.51 23.11
C VAL A 166 -11.82 38.30 24.57
N LYS A 167 -11.68 37.08 25.12
CA LYS A 167 -12.13 36.76 26.48
C LYS A 167 -11.28 37.41 27.56
N TYR A 168 -9.97 37.55 27.35
CA TYR A 168 -9.01 38.09 28.31
C TYR A 168 -8.50 39.49 27.94
N HIS A 169 -9.16 40.19 26.99
CA HIS A 169 -8.76 41.50 26.50
C HIS A 169 -8.47 42.50 27.63
N ARG A 170 -9.31 42.52 28.68
CA ARG A 170 -9.13 43.45 29.81
C ARG A 170 -7.83 43.17 30.56
N LEU A 171 -7.54 41.90 30.85
CA LEU A 171 -6.32 41.50 31.56
C LEU A 171 -5.07 41.78 30.72
N ILE A 172 -5.10 41.46 29.42
CA ILE A 172 -4.00 41.74 28.50
C ILE A 172 -3.75 43.25 28.38
N SER A 173 -4.81 44.07 28.31
CA SER A 173 -4.65 45.53 28.22
C SER A 173 -4.05 46.15 29.48
N VAL A 174 -4.36 45.59 30.66
CA VAL A 174 -3.80 46.07 31.94
C VAL A 174 -2.33 45.69 32.04
N VAL A 175 -1.95 44.49 31.61
CA VAL A 175 -0.55 44.06 31.56
C VAL A 175 0.24 44.87 30.54
N ASP A 176 -0.30 45.13 29.34
CA ASP A 176 0.36 45.96 28.33
C ASP A 176 0.54 47.42 28.79
N MET A 177 -0.43 47.97 29.53
CA MET A 177 -0.27 49.28 30.16
C MET A 177 0.80 49.27 31.24
N ALA A 178 0.83 48.24 32.11
CA ALA A 178 1.85 48.12 33.14
C ALA A 178 3.26 47.97 32.54
N VAL A 179 3.41 47.16 31.48
CA VAL A 179 4.68 46.98 30.77
C VAL A 179 5.12 48.26 30.07
N LYS A 180 4.20 49.01 29.44
CA LYS A 180 4.51 50.33 28.86
C LYS A 180 4.97 51.33 29.91
N ASN A 181 4.31 51.35 31.07
CA ASN A 181 4.67 52.25 32.17
C ASN A 181 6.06 51.92 32.74
N ILE A 182 6.37 50.64 32.95
CA ILE A 182 7.72 50.21 33.38
C ILE A 182 8.76 50.63 32.34
N ARG A 183 8.47 50.50 31.04
CA ARG A 183 9.38 50.88 29.94
C ARG A 183 9.57 52.39 29.79
N SER A 184 8.58 53.20 30.20
CA SER A 184 8.71 54.65 30.23
C SER A 184 9.44 55.16 31.48
N GLU A 185 9.42 54.41 32.59
CA GLU A 185 10.18 54.71 33.81
C GLU A 185 11.65 54.30 33.72
N THR A 186 12.03 53.44 32.77
CA THR A 186 13.43 53.02 32.52
C THR A 186 14.14 53.83 31.43
N LYS A 187 13.54 54.92 30.96
CA LYS A 187 14.15 55.92 30.07
C LYS A 187 14.45 57.21 30.82
#